data_AF-A0A6B1KEI0-F1
#
_entry.id   AF-A0A6B1KEI0-F1
#
_cell.length_a   1.000
_cell.length_b   1.000
_cell.length_c   1.000
_cell.angle_alpha   90.00
_cell.angle_beta   90.00
_cell.angle_gamma   90.00
#
_symmetry.space_group_name_H-M   'P 1'
#
loop_
_entity.id
_entity.type
_entity.pdbx_description
1 polymer ?
#
loop_
_entity_poly.entity_id
_entity_poly.type
_entity_poly.pdbx_seq_one_letter_code
_entity_poly.pdbx_strand_id
1 'polypeptide(L)'
;MPSRLVSRRLLRASSVLAPVLGMGLAVPIALAGTAGAAEPTATAAVNEYGWQLTYTAAPGQANRVAVTQSFTSDRAHFTYVIDDVVPISAGNGCSHPDSADDTRISCTVEAPESQSPLNSMEMDLADGADTASFDNATDQVFYSNTIELGDGNDKWTGATGDRVDGSSVRGGAGDDVIRAGALGYAGGGDGDDTLYAGIDGEIVDGGAGDDVLHGGAGDQIMRADDGDDTVYGGAGDDEIHGGRGNDILYGHSGADRIWGNSGDDELYGGPGADTLSGGPGRNIVRQD
;
A
#
# COMPACT_ATOMS: atom_id res chain seq x y z
N MET A 1 35.72 46.92 16.92
CA MET A 1 36.26 47.72 15.80
C MET A 1 35.50 47.34 14.54
N PRO A 2 34.74 48.26 13.92
CA PRO A 2 33.94 48.00 12.72
C PRO A 2 34.54 48.64 11.47
N SER A 3 34.52 47.95 10.32
CA SER A 3 34.76 48.51 8.98
C SER A 3 34.72 47.37 7.94
N ARG A 4 34.08 47.45 6.77
CA ARG A 4 33.51 48.57 6.00
C ARG A 4 32.58 48.02 4.91
N LEU A 5 31.45 48.71 4.71
CA LEU A 5 30.67 48.74 3.47
C LEU A 5 31.46 49.44 2.36
N VAL A 6 31.34 48.98 1.11
CA VAL A 6 31.53 49.83 -0.08
C VAL A 6 30.36 49.62 -1.04
N SER A 7 29.89 50.74 -1.55
CA SER A 7 28.62 50.99 -2.23
C SER A 7 28.86 51.43 -3.67
N ARG A 8 27.87 51.14 -4.52
CA ARG A 8 27.44 51.87 -5.75
C ARG A 8 28.35 51.83 -6.99
N ARG A 9 27.74 51.53 -8.14
CA ARG A 9 27.14 52.56 -9.03
C ARG A 9 26.31 51.95 -10.16
N LEU A 10 25.09 52.48 -10.31
CA LEU A 10 24.28 52.44 -11.53
C LEU A 10 24.82 53.46 -12.54
N LEU A 11 24.86 53.09 -13.82
CA LEU A 11 25.02 54.02 -14.94
C LEU A 11 23.94 53.73 -16.00
N ARG A 12 23.36 54.82 -16.48
CA ARG A 12 22.17 54.90 -17.32
C ARG A 12 22.56 55.03 -18.79
N ALA A 13 21.83 54.30 -19.64
CA ALA A 13 21.48 54.50 -21.05
C ALA A 13 22.37 55.33 -22.00
N SER A 14 22.63 54.80 -23.20
CA SER A 14 22.40 55.50 -24.48
C SER A 14 22.39 54.52 -25.66
N SER A 15 21.40 54.70 -26.52
CA SER A 15 21.14 54.00 -27.78
C SER A 15 21.96 54.59 -28.93
N VAL A 16 22.47 53.73 -29.82
CA VAL A 16 22.87 54.11 -31.19
C VAL A 16 22.50 52.96 -32.14
N LEU A 17 21.67 53.28 -33.14
CA LEU A 17 21.40 52.46 -34.32
C LEU A 17 22.56 52.57 -35.32
N ALA A 18 22.94 51.44 -35.94
CA ALA A 18 23.45 51.40 -37.31
C ALA A 18 23.18 50.00 -37.91
N PRO A 19 22.63 49.88 -39.14
CA PRO A 19 22.36 48.58 -39.76
C PRO A 19 23.57 48.14 -40.60
N VAL A 20 23.90 46.86 -40.57
CA VAL A 20 24.76 46.22 -41.57
C VAL A 20 24.03 45.00 -42.10
N LEU A 21 23.69 45.04 -43.39
CA LEU A 21 23.24 43.91 -44.18
C LEU A 21 24.34 42.84 -44.20
N GLY A 22 24.07 41.69 -43.60
CA GLY A 22 24.84 40.47 -43.77
C GLY A 22 23.89 39.35 -44.16
N MET A 23 23.98 38.90 -45.41
CA MET A 23 23.33 37.67 -45.87
C MET A 23 23.93 36.48 -45.10
N GLY A 24 23.25 36.05 -44.04
CA GLY A 24 23.52 34.77 -43.38
C GLY A 24 22.63 33.70 -44.00
N LEU A 25 23.22 32.66 -44.56
CA LEU A 25 22.52 31.41 -44.84
C LEU A 25 21.87 30.93 -43.53
N ALA A 26 20.54 31.00 -43.47
CA ALA A 26 19.79 30.30 -42.44
C ALA A 26 19.82 28.80 -42.77
N VAL A 27 20.80 28.09 -42.19
CA VAL A 27 20.68 26.65 -42.03
C VAL A 27 19.56 26.44 -41.02
N PRO A 28 18.46 25.75 -41.35
CA PRO A 28 17.48 25.40 -40.34
C PRO A 28 18.18 24.44 -39.37
N ILE A 29 18.43 24.89 -38.15
CA ILE A 29 18.68 24.00 -37.04
C ILE A 29 17.35 23.27 -36.84
N ALA A 30 17.23 22.07 -37.39
CA ALA A 30 16.21 21.14 -36.97
C ALA A 30 16.49 20.89 -35.49
N LEU A 31 15.66 21.45 -34.60
CA LEU A 31 15.52 20.91 -33.27
C LEU A 31 15.09 19.45 -33.51
N ALA A 32 16.01 18.52 -33.26
CA ALA A 32 15.62 17.14 -33.06
C ALA A 32 14.54 17.18 -31.98
N GLY A 33 13.30 16.85 -32.36
CA GLY A 33 12.24 16.65 -31.39
C GLY A 33 12.79 15.72 -30.33
N THR A 34 12.65 16.09 -29.07
CA THR A 34 12.80 15.12 -27.98
C THR A 34 11.89 13.97 -28.37
N ALA A 35 12.49 12.84 -28.79
CA ALA A 35 11.75 11.60 -28.83
C ALA A 35 11.15 11.49 -27.43
N GLY A 36 9.82 11.65 -27.35
CA GLY A 36 9.13 11.56 -26.07
C GLY A 36 9.58 10.26 -25.44
N ALA A 37 10.13 10.34 -24.23
CA ALA A 37 10.33 9.12 -23.46
C ALA A 37 8.99 8.38 -23.50
N ALA A 38 9.01 7.08 -23.79
CA ALA A 38 7.78 6.29 -23.72
C ALA A 38 7.18 6.52 -22.34
N GLU A 39 5.89 6.87 -22.31
CA GLU A 39 5.15 7.02 -21.05
C GLU A 39 5.37 5.73 -20.24
N PRO A 40 5.71 5.83 -18.95
CA PRO A 40 5.89 4.65 -18.11
C PRO A 40 4.58 3.85 -18.12
N THR A 41 4.71 2.55 -18.39
CA THR A 41 3.58 1.62 -18.48
C THR A 41 3.68 0.58 -17.39
N ALA A 42 2.54 0.23 -16.79
CA ALA A 42 2.45 -0.90 -15.90
C ALA A 42 2.60 -2.20 -16.71
N THR A 43 2.83 -3.32 -16.05
CA THR A 43 2.93 -4.62 -16.70
C THR A 43 2.12 -5.66 -15.95
N ALA A 44 1.53 -6.59 -16.70
CA ALA A 44 0.91 -7.76 -16.09
C ALA A 44 1.16 -9.01 -16.93
N ALA A 45 1.49 -10.11 -16.28
CA ALA A 45 1.69 -11.38 -16.94
C ALA A 45 1.40 -12.56 -16.02
N VAL A 46 0.87 -13.62 -16.59
CA VAL A 46 0.79 -14.93 -15.95
C VAL A 46 2.09 -15.68 -16.21
N ASN A 47 2.65 -16.31 -15.18
CA ASN A 47 3.91 -17.06 -15.28
C ASN A 47 3.83 -18.21 -16.30
N GLU A 48 4.99 -18.78 -16.65
CA GLU A 48 5.08 -19.85 -17.68
C GLU A 48 4.31 -21.14 -17.32
N TYR A 49 3.97 -21.31 -16.05
CA TYR A 49 3.24 -22.45 -15.51
C TYR A 49 1.73 -22.20 -15.40
N GLY A 50 1.25 -20.98 -15.67
CA GLY A 50 -0.17 -20.64 -15.74
C GLY A 50 -0.86 -20.31 -14.40
N TRP A 51 -0.21 -20.46 -13.25
CA TRP A 51 -0.89 -20.44 -11.94
C TRP A 51 -0.68 -19.15 -11.11
N GLN A 52 0.20 -18.24 -11.52
CA GLN A 52 0.45 -16.97 -10.83
C GLN A 52 0.40 -15.80 -11.80
N LEU A 53 -0.40 -14.79 -11.46
CA LEU A 53 -0.39 -13.47 -12.08
C LEU A 53 0.61 -12.57 -11.34
N THR A 54 1.42 -11.81 -12.08
CA THR A 54 2.20 -10.70 -11.53
C THR A 54 1.69 -9.40 -12.16
N TYR A 55 1.43 -8.40 -11.32
CA TYR A 55 1.20 -7.02 -11.69
C TYR A 55 2.31 -6.14 -11.12
N THR A 56 2.91 -5.30 -11.97
CA THR A 56 3.87 -4.28 -11.53
C THR A 56 3.39 -2.95 -12.07
N ALA A 57 3.17 -2.00 -11.18
CA ALA A 57 2.71 -0.67 -11.53
C ALA A 57 3.77 0.12 -12.30
N ALA A 58 3.32 1.21 -12.91
CA ALA A 58 4.21 2.08 -13.66
C ALA A 58 4.95 3.02 -12.69
N PRO A 59 6.29 3.10 -12.74
CA PRO A 59 7.04 3.89 -11.79
C PRO A 59 6.93 5.40 -12.05
N GLY A 60 7.14 6.19 -11.00
CA GLY A 60 7.20 7.65 -10.98
C GLY A 60 5.84 8.34 -11.07
N GLN A 61 4.74 7.64 -10.84
CA GLN A 61 3.38 8.17 -10.92
C GLN A 61 2.42 7.45 -9.99
N ALA A 62 1.33 8.13 -9.62
CA ALA A 62 0.27 7.53 -8.81
C ALA A 62 -0.68 6.66 -9.66
N ASN A 63 -0.68 5.37 -9.37
CA ASN A 63 -1.52 4.32 -9.91
C ASN A 63 -2.82 4.21 -9.10
N ARG A 64 -3.89 3.78 -9.76
CA ARG A 64 -5.22 3.59 -9.15
C ARG A 64 -5.78 2.26 -9.60
N VAL A 65 -5.29 1.20 -8.99
CA VAL A 65 -5.55 -0.17 -9.39
C VAL A 65 -6.86 -0.69 -8.78
N ALA A 66 -7.75 -1.18 -9.62
CA ALA A 66 -8.90 -1.96 -9.20
C ALA A 66 -8.80 -3.36 -9.79
N VAL A 67 -8.79 -4.37 -8.92
CA VAL A 67 -8.72 -5.77 -9.31
C VAL A 67 -10.03 -6.46 -8.97
N THR A 68 -10.59 -7.18 -9.94
CA THR A 68 -11.70 -8.11 -9.70
C THR A 68 -11.28 -9.51 -10.10
N GLN A 69 -11.34 -10.44 -9.15
CA GLN A 69 -11.15 -11.87 -9.39
C GLN A 69 -12.51 -12.56 -9.55
N SER A 70 -12.66 -13.39 -10.58
CA SER A 70 -13.86 -14.19 -10.81
C SER A 70 -13.50 -15.57 -11.36
N PHE A 71 -14.43 -16.53 -11.32
CA PHE A 71 -14.25 -17.80 -12.01
C PHE A 71 -14.65 -17.71 -13.47
N THR A 72 -13.95 -18.44 -14.32
CA THR A 72 -14.48 -18.80 -15.64
C THR A 72 -15.75 -19.65 -15.51
N SER A 73 -16.56 -19.72 -16.57
CA SER A 73 -17.83 -20.46 -16.53
C SER A 73 -17.69 -21.95 -16.23
N ASP A 74 -16.54 -22.55 -16.56
CA ASP A 74 -16.20 -23.94 -16.27
C ASP A 74 -15.55 -24.13 -14.89
N ARG A 75 -15.27 -23.03 -14.18
CA ARG A 75 -14.56 -22.96 -12.88
C ARG A 75 -13.18 -23.62 -12.88
N ALA A 76 -12.57 -23.81 -14.05
CA ALA A 76 -11.22 -24.35 -14.16
C ALA A 76 -10.13 -23.26 -14.05
N HIS A 77 -10.51 -21.98 -14.16
CA HIS A 77 -9.59 -20.85 -14.15
C HIS A 77 -10.16 -19.67 -13.36
N PHE A 78 -9.26 -18.80 -12.90
CA PHE A 78 -9.57 -17.47 -12.46
C PHE A 78 -9.42 -16.49 -13.62
N THR A 79 -10.32 -15.51 -13.68
CA THR A 79 -10.17 -14.31 -14.48
C THR A 79 -9.92 -13.15 -13.54
N TYR A 80 -8.75 -12.53 -13.68
CA TYR A 80 -8.42 -11.26 -13.05
C TYR A 80 -8.65 -10.15 -14.06
N VAL A 81 -9.54 -9.23 -13.73
CA VAL A 81 -9.68 -7.95 -14.46
C VAL A 81 -8.95 -6.90 -13.65
N ILE A 82 -7.98 -6.24 -14.27
CA ILE A 82 -7.20 -5.15 -13.66
C ILE A 82 -7.49 -3.88 -14.45
N ASP A 83 -7.87 -2.84 -13.74
CA ASP A 83 -8.12 -1.49 -14.24
C ASP A 83 -7.17 -0.53 -13.53
N ASP A 84 -6.46 0.30 -14.28
CA ASP A 84 -5.61 1.36 -13.76
C ASP A 84 -5.88 2.68 -14.53
N VAL A 85 -5.28 3.78 -14.07
CA VAL A 85 -5.28 5.08 -14.74
C VAL A 85 -4.10 5.25 -15.71
N VAL A 86 -3.19 4.28 -15.75
CA VAL A 86 -2.01 4.26 -16.62
C VAL A 86 -2.09 3.10 -17.62
N PRO A 87 -1.45 3.19 -18.80
CA PRO A 87 -1.43 2.08 -19.75
C PRO A 87 -0.73 0.84 -19.16
N ILE A 88 -1.32 -0.34 -19.40
CA ILE A 88 -0.82 -1.63 -18.92
C ILE A 88 -0.35 -2.48 -20.11
N SER A 89 0.90 -2.89 -20.11
CA SER A 89 1.45 -3.84 -21.07
C SER A 89 1.00 -5.26 -20.73
N ALA A 90 0.15 -5.84 -21.58
CA ALA A 90 -0.35 -7.20 -21.43
C ALA A 90 0.70 -8.24 -21.88
N GLY A 91 1.17 -9.04 -20.92
CA GLY A 91 2.07 -10.17 -21.12
C GLY A 91 1.36 -11.50 -21.34
N ASN A 92 2.06 -12.60 -21.04
CA ASN A 92 1.54 -13.96 -21.19
C ASN A 92 0.23 -14.15 -20.39
N GLY A 93 -0.77 -14.80 -20.98
CA GLY A 93 -2.06 -15.06 -20.31
C GLY A 93 -2.96 -13.84 -20.10
N CYS A 94 -2.55 -12.64 -20.56
CA CYS A 94 -3.30 -11.40 -20.42
C CYS A 94 -3.69 -10.80 -21.78
N SER A 95 -4.79 -10.05 -21.82
CA SER A 95 -5.26 -9.35 -23.02
C SER A 95 -6.13 -8.15 -22.68
N HIS A 96 -6.22 -7.16 -23.56
CA HIS A 96 -7.15 -6.03 -23.41
C HIS A 96 -8.57 -6.46 -23.82
N PRO A 97 -9.58 -6.31 -22.94
CA PRO A 97 -10.98 -6.62 -23.28
C PRO A 97 -11.56 -5.70 -24.36
N ASP A 98 -11.10 -4.46 -24.42
CA ASP A 98 -11.42 -3.47 -25.45
C ASP A 98 -10.09 -2.94 -26.01
N SER A 99 -9.87 -3.05 -27.33
CA SER A 99 -8.62 -2.61 -27.94
C SER A 99 -8.44 -1.08 -27.96
N ALA A 100 -9.46 -0.32 -27.58
CA ALA A 100 -9.38 1.13 -27.40
C ALA A 100 -9.00 1.54 -25.97
N ASP A 101 -9.00 0.59 -25.02
CA ASP A 101 -8.74 0.81 -23.59
C ASP A 101 -7.44 0.07 -23.20
N ASP A 102 -6.33 0.81 -23.18
CA ASP A 102 -5.02 0.28 -22.83
C ASP A 102 -4.73 0.30 -21.32
N THR A 103 -5.64 0.83 -20.50
CA THR A 103 -5.50 0.86 -19.04
C THR A 103 -6.26 -0.26 -18.34
N ARG A 104 -7.00 -1.09 -19.10
CA ARG A 104 -7.70 -2.26 -18.60
C ARG A 104 -7.22 -3.55 -19.27
N ILE A 105 -6.94 -4.56 -18.47
CA ILE A 105 -6.55 -5.91 -18.92
C ILE A 105 -7.39 -7.00 -18.24
N SER A 106 -7.46 -8.15 -18.91
CA SER A 106 -8.01 -9.39 -18.38
C SER A 106 -6.97 -10.49 -18.50
N CYS A 107 -6.63 -11.13 -17.38
CA CYS A 107 -5.69 -12.24 -17.30
C CYS A 107 -6.39 -13.52 -16.85
N THR A 108 -6.04 -14.65 -17.46
CA THR A 108 -6.58 -15.96 -17.10
C THR A 108 -5.52 -16.79 -16.41
N VAL A 109 -5.79 -17.20 -15.18
CA VAL A 109 -4.89 -17.99 -14.33
C VAL A 109 -5.51 -19.37 -14.12
N GLU A 110 -4.76 -20.43 -14.30
CA GLU A 110 -5.19 -21.80 -14.00
C GLU A 110 -5.54 -21.91 -12.52
N ALA A 111 -6.73 -22.42 -12.19
CA ALA A 111 -7.12 -22.71 -10.82
C ALA A 111 -6.65 -24.13 -10.49
N PRO A 112 -5.51 -24.32 -9.80
CA PRO A 112 -5.00 -25.65 -9.54
C PRO A 112 -6.02 -26.49 -8.74
N GLU A 113 -6.19 -27.76 -9.13
CA GLU A 113 -7.07 -28.69 -8.40
C GLU A 113 -6.57 -29.03 -6.98
N SER A 114 -5.38 -28.52 -6.60
CA SER A 114 -4.71 -28.80 -5.34
C SER A 114 -5.16 -27.83 -4.26
N GLN A 115 -5.62 -28.36 -3.11
CA GLN A 115 -5.86 -27.60 -1.87
C GLN A 115 -4.55 -27.15 -1.18
N SER A 116 -3.45 -27.07 -1.92
CA SER A 116 -2.19 -26.52 -1.40
C SER A 116 -2.26 -25.01 -1.55
N PRO A 117 -1.99 -24.24 -0.48
CA PRO A 117 -1.98 -22.78 -0.57
C PRO A 117 -0.94 -22.35 -1.60
N LEU A 118 -1.40 -21.68 -2.65
CA LEU A 118 -0.56 -21.10 -3.68
C LEU A 118 -0.88 -19.62 -3.80
N ASN A 119 0.17 -18.83 -3.99
CA ASN A 119 0.04 -17.42 -4.28
C ASN A 119 -0.42 -17.26 -5.73
N SER A 120 -1.67 -16.87 -5.95
CA SER A 120 -2.26 -16.72 -7.29
C SER A 120 -1.98 -15.36 -7.91
N MET A 121 -1.67 -14.34 -7.10
CA MET A 121 -1.38 -12.99 -7.57
C MET A 121 -0.28 -12.32 -6.74
N GLU A 122 0.71 -11.75 -7.43
CA GLU A 122 1.69 -10.84 -6.87
C GLU A 122 1.48 -9.45 -7.45
N MET A 123 1.38 -8.45 -6.59
CA MET A 123 1.20 -7.04 -6.96
C MET A 123 2.29 -6.21 -6.30
N ASP A 124 2.93 -5.36 -7.10
CA ASP A 124 3.92 -4.38 -6.68
C ASP A 124 3.51 -3.02 -7.23
N LEU A 125 3.16 -2.06 -6.36
CA LEU A 125 2.79 -0.70 -6.79
C LEU A 125 3.99 0.26 -6.89
N ALA A 126 5.17 -0.22 -6.48
CA ALA A 126 6.47 0.45 -6.63
C ALA A 126 6.60 1.77 -5.87
N ASP A 127 6.19 2.89 -6.46
CA ASP A 127 6.40 4.23 -5.92
C ASP A 127 5.26 5.19 -6.24
N GLY A 128 5.13 6.23 -5.42
CA GLY A 128 4.07 7.22 -5.52
C GLY A 128 2.97 6.98 -4.51
N ALA A 129 1.97 7.86 -4.50
CA ALA A 129 0.81 7.71 -3.62
C ALA A 129 -0.27 6.94 -4.37
N ASP A 130 -0.21 5.63 -4.29
CA ASP A 130 -1.04 4.69 -5.01
C ASP A 130 -2.35 4.40 -4.29
N THR A 131 -3.32 3.88 -5.03
CA THR A 131 -4.54 3.35 -4.46
C THR A 131 -4.86 2.02 -5.12
N ALA A 132 -4.97 0.96 -4.32
CA ALA A 132 -5.35 -0.35 -4.82
C ALA A 132 -6.57 -0.89 -4.08
N SER A 133 -7.39 -1.64 -4.82
CA SER A 133 -8.52 -2.37 -4.28
C SER A 133 -8.65 -3.74 -4.92
N PHE A 134 -9.10 -4.69 -4.13
CA PHE A 134 -9.27 -6.07 -4.57
C PHE A 134 -10.66 -6.57 -4.20
N ASP A 135 -11.39 -7.01 -5.22
CA ASP A 135 -12.71 -7.61 -5.11
C ASP A 135 -12.65 -9.08 -5.54
N ASN A 136 -12.81 -9.98 -4.57
CA ASN A 136 -12.89 -11.41 -4.83
C ASN A 136 -14.35 -11.81 -5.05
N ALA A 137 -14.79 -11.88 -6.31
CA ALA A 137 -16.12 -12.37 -6.67
C ALA A 137 -16.20 -13.92 -6.72
N THR A 138 -15.31 -14.61 -6.00
CA THR A 138 -15.30 -16.08 -5.88
C THR A 138 -15.56 -16.52 -4.43
N ASP A 139 -15.99 -17.78 -4.25
CA ASP A 139 -16.16 -18.38 -2.92
C ASP A 139 -14.89 -19.14 -2.43
N GLN A 140 -13.70 -18.82 -2.94
CA GLN A 140 -12.46 -19.56 -2.63
C GLN A 140 -11.76 -19.07 -1.36
N VAL A 141 -11.11 -20.01 -0.65
CA VAL A 141 -10.35 -19.75 0.59
C VAL A 141 -8.93 -20.35 0.59
N PHE A 142 -8.48 -20.89 -0.55
CA PHE A 142 -7.21 -21.62 -0.66
C PHE A 142 -6.14 -20.88 -1.47
N TYR A 143 -6.45 -19.69 -1.98
CA TYR A 143 -5.55 -18.87 -2.77
C TYR A 143 -5.20 -17.63 -1.98
N SER A 144 -3.92 -17.32 -1.95
CA SER A 144 -3.43 -16.08 -1.37
C SER A 144 -2.95 -15.16 -2.48
N ASN A 145 -2.89 -13.87 -2.16
CA ASN A 145 -2.21 -12.87 -2.95
C ASN A 145 -1.10 -12.22 -2.10
N THR A 146 -0.08 -11.69 -2.74
CA THR A 146 0.94 -10.86 -2.09
C THR A 146 0.89 -9.49 -2.74
N ILE A 147 0.71 -8.45 -1.92
CA ILE A 147 0.60 -7.07 -2.34
C ILE A 147 1.64 -6.26 -1.58
N GLU A 148 2.51 -5.60 -2.30
CA GLU A 148 3.47 -4.61 -1.79
C GLU A 148 3.06 -3.26 -2.42
N LEU A 149 2.72 -2.26 -1.59
CA LEU A 149 2.32 -0.93 -2.07
C LEU A 149 3.56 -0.09 -2.44
N GLY A 150 4.62 -0.16 -1.63
CA GLY A 150 5.93 0.37 -1.98
C GLY A 150 6.22 1.72 -1.33
N ASP A 151 6.87 2.63 -2.05
CA ASP A 151 7.26 3.94 -1.54
C ASP A 151 6.15 4.98 -1.80
N GLY A 152 5.50 5.47 -0.76
CA GLY A 152 4.60 6.62 -0.79
C GLY A 152 3.49 6.48 0.23
N ASN A 153 2.54 7.41 0.19
CA ASN A 153 1.38 7.36 1.07
C ASN A 153 0.25 6.64 0.32
N ASP A 154 0.18 5.34 0.51
CA ASP A 154 -0.64 4.43 -0.25
C ASP A 154 -1.96 4.12 0.44
N LYS A 155 -2.87 3.57 -0.36
CA LYS A 155 -4.16 3.12 0.15
C LYS A 155 -4.53 1.77 -0.40
N TRP A 156 -4.69 0.80 0.50
CA TRP A 156 -5.28 -0.49 0.19
C TRP A 156 -6.72 -0.58 0.69
N THR A 157 -7.61 -1.15 -0.11
CA THR A 157 -8.97 -1.51 0.29
C THR A 157 -9.31 -2.92 -0.18
N GLY A 158 -9.26 -3.88 0.74
CA GLY A 158 -9.78 -5.22 0.53
C GLY A 158 -11.30 -5.27 0.57
N ALA A 159 -11.89 -6.30 -0.03
CA ALA A 159 -13.33 -6.52 -0.03
C ALA A 159 -13.89 -6.71 1.39
N THR A 160 -15.00 -6.03 1.69
CA THR A 160 -15.73 -6.17 2.95
C THR A 160 -16.85 -7.20 2.79
N GLY A 161 -16.61 -8.49 3.07
CA GLY A 161 -17.67 -9.49 3.19
C GLY A 161 -17.32 -10.87 2.62
N ASP A 162 -17.47 -11.87 3.48
CA ASP A 162 -17.40 -13.33 3.29
C ASP A 162 -16.11 -13.93 2.68
N ARG A 163 -15.23 -14.30 3.62
CA ARG A 163 -14.18 -15.33 3.60
C ARG A 163 -12.79 -14.90 3.11
N VAL A 164 -11.88 -14.96 4.09
CA VAL A 164 -10.43 -15.22 4.03
C VAL A 164 -9.82 -15.15 2.63
N ASP A 165 -9.23 -13.99 2.35
CA ASP A 165 -8.45 -13.72 1.16
C ASP A 165 -7.00 -14.22 1.31
N GLY A 166 -6.60 -14.79 2.45
CA GLY A 166 -5.27 -15.40 2.68
C GLY A 166 -4.07 -14.51 2.32
N SER A 167 -4.33 -13.24 2.03
CA SER A 167 -3.44 -12.37 1.30
C SER A 167 -2.62 -11.57 2.29
N SER A 168 -1.41 -11.26 1.87
CA SER A 168 -0.49 -10.38 2.60
C SER A 168 -0.50 -9.04 1.90
N VAL A 169 -0.74 -7.96 2.65
CA VAL A 169 -0.55 -6.59 2.18
C VAL A 169 0.54 -5.95 3.02
N ARG A 170 1.48 -5.28 2.38
CA ARG A 170 2.48 -4.42 3.03
C ARG A 170 2.45 -3.03 2.42
N GLY A 171 2.39 -2.01 3.27
CA GLY A 171 2.42 -0.61 2.87
C GLY A 171 3.78 -0.27 2.27
N GLY A 172 4.84 -0.31 3.06
CA GLY A 172 6.19 -0.05 2.58
C GLY A 172 6.75 1.17 3.27
N ALA A 173 7.01 2.27 2.55
CA ALA A 173 7.52 3.49 3.15
C ALA A 173 6.56 4.66 2.89
N GLY A 174 6.20 5.41 3.92
CA GLY A 174 5.23 6.51 3.84
C GLY A 174 4.02 6.22 4.71
N ASP A 175 3.14 7.22 4.88
CA ASP A 175 1.99 7.07 5.79
C ASP A 175 0.82 6.43 5.03
N ASP A 176 0.59 5.15 5.29
CA ASP A 176 -0.32 4.28 4.55
C ASP A 176 -1.68 4.10 5.22
N VAL A 177 -2.70 3.81 4.40
CA VAL A 177 -4.03 3.44 4.89
C VAL A 177 -4.44 2.09 4.35
N ILE A 178 -4.36 1.07 5.21
CA ILE A 178 -4.67 -0.31 4.85
C ILE A 178 -5.99 -0.72 5.48
N ARG A 179 -6.98 -1.05 4.64
CA ARG A 179 -8.21 -1.72 5.07
C ARG A 179 -8.13 -3.16 4.65
N ALA A 180 -7.80 -4.04 5.60
CA ALA A 180 -7.53 -5.43 5.32
C ALA A 180 -8.73 -6.12 4.66
N GLY A 181 -9.94 -5.99 5.22
CA GLY A 181 -11.01 -6.93 4.88
C GLY A 181 -10.69 -8.27 5.53
N ALA A 182 -10.93 -9.40 4.87
CA ALA A 182 -10.65 -10.73 5.44
C ALA A 182 -9.22 -11.24 5.15
N LEU A 183 -8.17 -10.41 5.34
CA LEU A 183 -6.79 -10.80 5.04
C LEU A 183 -6.19 -11.75 6.08
N GLY A 184 -5.05 -12.36 5.78
CA GLY A 184 -4.25 -13.09 6.77
C GLY A 184 -3.18 -12.24 7.44
N TYR A 185 -2.69 -11.20 6.75
CA TYR A 185 -1.66 -10.30 7.25
C TYR A 185 -1.78 -8.91 6.59
N ALA A 186 -1.69 -7.85 7.41
CA ALA A 186 -1.56 -6.46 6.97
C ALA A 186 -0.40 -5.79 7.72
N GLY A 187 0.59 -5.28 7.00
CA GLY A 187 1.72 -4.53 7.56
C GLY A 187 1.78 -3.11 7.04
N GLY A 188 1.98 -2.12 7.91
CA GLY A 188 2.16 -0.71 7.54
C GLY A 188 3.54 -0.51 6.91
N GLY A 189 4.60 -0.59 7.71
CA GLY A 189 5.97 -0.47 7.21
C GLY A 189 6.69 0.67 7.91
N ASP A 190 7.40 1.51 7.17
CA ASP A 190 7.95 2.76 7.68
C ASP A 190 6.93 3.89 7.45
N GLY A 191 6.59 4.72 8.43
CA GLY A 191 5.63 5.81 8.31
C GLY A 191 4.59 5.79 9.43
N ASP A 192 3.78 6.85 9.53
CA ASP A 192 2.70 6.90 10.53
C ASP A 192 1.43 6.26 9.94
N ASP A 193 1.26 4.95 10.09
CA ASP A 193 0.28 4.18 9.34
C ASP A 193 -1.09 4.08 10.03
N THR A 194 -2.15 3.88 9.23
CA THR A 194 -3.49 3.58 9.74
C THR A 194 -4.02 2.26 9.18
N LEU A 195 -4.09 1.25 10.04
CA LEU A 195 -4.51 -0.10 9.67
C LEU A 195 -5.87 -0.44 10.28
N TYR A 196 -6.74 -1.00 9.44
CA TYR A 196 -8.04 -1.54 9.84
C TYR A 196 -8.07 -3.03 9.53
N ALA A 197 -8.04 -3.86 10.56
CA ALA A 197 -8.41 -5.25 10.50
C ALA A 197 -9.90 -5.42 10.13
N GLY A 198 -10.26 -6.65 9.81
CA GLY A 198 -11.57 -7.05 9.33
C GLY A 198 -12.49 -7.56 10.42
N ILE A 199 -13.08 -8.73 10.14
CA ILE A 199 -14.11 -9.37 10.95
C ILE A 199 -13.71 -10.80 11.37
N ASP A 200 -12.63 -11.33 10.79
CA ASP A 200 -12.06 -12.63 11.12
C ASP A 200 -10.80 -12.40 11.96
N GLY A 201 -10.08 -13.46 12.35
CA GLY A 201 -8.82 -13.28 13.08
C GLY A 201 -7.67 -12.95 12.14
N GLU A 202 -7.15 -11.72 12.21
CA GLU A 202 -6.07 -11.23 11.37
C GLU A 202 -4.78 -10.95 12.16
N ILE A 203 -3.66 -10.89 11.43
CA ILE A 203 -2.39 -10.39 11.95
C ILE A 203 -2.18 -8.99 11.38
N VAL A 204 -2.04 -7.99 12.25
CA VAL A 204 -1.78 -6.60 11.87
C VAL A 204 -0.49 -6.12 12.51
N ASP A 205 0.33 -5.44 11.72
CA ASP A 205 1.67 -4.99 12.05
C ASP A 205 1.79 -3.50 11.66
N GLY A 206 2.01 -2.61 12.61
CA GLY A 206 2.18 -1.17 12.37
C GLY A 206 3.51 -0.93 11.66
N GLY A 207 4.60 -1.18 12.38
CA GLY A 207 5.94 -1.14 11.83
C GLY A 207 6.77 -0.09 12.54
N ALA A 208 7.23 0.93 11.82
CA ALA A 208 8.03 2.01 12.36
C ALA A 208 7.36 3.35 12.09
N GLY A 209 7.05 4.11 13.12
CA GLY A 209 6.31 5.37 13.05
C GLY A 209 5.19 5.38 14.09
N ASP A 210 4.48 6.48 14.25
CA ASP A 210 3.40 6.58 15.23
C ASP A 210 2.08 6.05 14.63
N ASP A 211 1.79 4.77 14.85
CA ASP A 211 0.76 4.03 14.13
C ASP A 211 -0.62 4.03 14.81
N VAL A 212 -1.67 3.82 14.01
CA VAL A 212 -3.04 3.62 14.49
C VAL A 212 -3.62 2.30 13.97
N LEU A 213 -3.83 1.35 14.87
CA LEU A 213 -4.34 0.01 14.54
C LEU A 213 -5.76 -0.19 15.08
N HIS A 214 -6.66 -0.67 14.23
CA HIS A 214 -8.05 -1.01 14.56
C HIS A 214 -8.33 -2.50 14.29
N GLY A 215 -8.52 -3.30 15.32
CA GLY A 215 -8.70 -4.76 15.23
C GLY A 215 -10.12 -5.23 14.83
N GLY A 216 -11.13 -4.38 14.90
CA GLY A 216 -12.46 -4.72 14.37
C GLY A 216 -13.17 -5.82 15.17
N ALA A 217 -13.57 -6.91 14.51
CA ALA A 217 -14.21 -8.06 15.14
C ALA A 217 -13.39 -9.33 14.90
N GLY A 218 -13.52 -10.33 15.78
CA GLY A 218 -12.70 -11.54 15.74
C GLY A 218 -11.45 -11.41 16.60
N ASP A 219 -10.79 -12.54 16.88
CA ASP A 219 -9.61 -12.57 17.75
C ASP A 219 -8.37 -12.13 16.96
N GLN A 220 -7.86 -10.92 17.21
CA GLN A 220 -6.75 -10.33 16.46
C GLN A 220 -5.38 -10.61 17.08
N ILE A 221 -4.34 -10.53 16.25
CA ILE A 221 -2.95 -10.38 16.69
C ILE A 221 -2.45 -9.04 16.14
N MET A 222 -2.25 -8.06 17.02
CA MET A 222 -1.80 -6.72 16.65
C MET A 222 -0.44 -6.40 17.28
N ARG A 223 0.46 -5.87 16.46
CA ARG A 223 1.79 -5.38 16.85
C ARG A 223 1.91 -3.97 16.31
N ALA A 224 2.16 -2.99 17.17
CA ALA A 224 2.37 -1.63 16.72
C ALA A 224 3.86 -1.38 16.38
N ASP A 225 4.76 -2.04 17.12
CA ASP A 225 6.21 -2.08 16.90
C ASP A 225 6.97 -0.80 17.35
N ASP A 226 7.62 -0.04 16.48
CA ASP A 226 8.47 1.11 16.88
C ASP A 226 7.71 2.44 16.69
N GLY A 227 7.25 3.10 17.76
CA GLY A 227 6.43 4.32 17.66
C GLY A 227 5.75 4.72 18.95
N ASP A 228 5.22 5.94 19.05
CA ASP A 228 4.21 6.26 20.09
C ASP A 228 2.82 5.89 19.56
N ASP A 229 2.42 4.62 19.72
CA ASP A 229 1.31 4.03 18.95
C ASP A 229 -0.06 4.12 19.63
N THR A 230 -1.13 3.95 18.85
CA THR A 230 -2.49 3.74 19.37
C THR A 230 -3.15 2.49 18.79
N VAL A 231 -3.48 1.53 19.65
CA VAL A 231 -4.11 0.26 19.24
C VAL A 231 -5.49 0.08 19.88
N TYR A 232 -6.46 -0.29 19.05
CA TYR A 232 -7.82 -0.63 19.45
C TYR A 232 -8.13 -2.10 19.09
N GLY A 233 -8.18 -2.98 20.09
CA GLY A 233 -8.59 -4.39 20.03
C GLY A 233 -9.88 -4.61 19.27
N GLY A 234 -10.97 -4.18 19.89
CA GLY A 234 -12.30 -4.26 19.30
C GLY A 234 -13.11 -5.34 19.97
N ALA A 235 -13.63 -6.29 19.20
CA ALA A 235 -14.41 -7.38 19.75
C ALA A 235 -13.76 -8.72 19.44
N GLY A 236 -13.48 -9.52 20.45
CA GLY A 236 -12.76 -10.78 20.32
C GLY A 236 -11.73 -10.91 21.43
N ASP A 237 -11.13 -12.08 21.57
CA ASP A 237 -10.04 -12.29 22.53
C ASP A 237 -8.71 -11.88 21.87
N ASP A 238 -8.33 -10.60 22.01
CA ASP A 238 -7.24 -10.01 21.23
C ASP A 238 -5.85 -10.22 21.86
N GLU A 239 -4.81 -10.26 21.03
CA GLU A 239 -3.41 -10.17 21.44
C GLU A 239 -2.77 -8.88 20.91
N ILE A 240 -2.43 -7.97 21.81
CA ILE A 240 -1.95 -6.62 21.51
C ILE A 240 -0.54 -6.44 22.08
N HIS A 241 0.39 -6.04 21.22
CA HIS A 241 1.74 -5.61 21.59
C HIS A 241 1.91 -4.15 21.14
N GLY A 242 2.24 -3.26 22.08
CA GLY A 242 2.63 -1.87 21.80
C GLY A 242 3.98 -1.87 21.12
N GLY A 243 5.06 -1.91 21.88
CA GLY A 243 6.39 -2.16 21.32
C GLY A 243 7.43 -1.25 21.93
N ARG A 244 8.05 -0.39 21.13
CA ARG A 244 8.94 0.66 21.63
C ARG A 244 8.28 2.01 21.45
N GLY A 245 8.17 2.75 22.54
CA GLY A 245 7.59 4.10 22.55
C GLY A 245 6.47 4.14 23.56
N ASN A 246 5.78 5.27 23.67
CA ASN A 246 4.77 5.49 24.70
C ASN A 246 3.38 5.18 24.11
N ASP A 247 2.93 3.95 24.32
CA ASP A 247 1.77 3.44 23.59
C ASP A 247 0.45 3.65 24.33
N ILE A 248 -0.65 3.74 23.58
CA ILE A 248 -2.02 3.71 24.11
C ILE A 248 -2.75 2.48 23.57
N LEU A 249 -3.03 1.52 24.45
CA LEU A 249 -3.56 0.21 24.08
C LEU A 249 -4.92 -0.04 24.71
N TYR A 250 -5.93 -0.29 23.89
CA TYR A 250 -7.30 -0.64 24.30
C TYR A 250 -7.63 -2.06 23.87
N GLY A 251 -7.96 -2.97 24.79
CA GLY A 251 -8.47 -4.32 24.47
C GLY A 251 -9.92 -4.27 23.99
N HIS A 252 -10.73 -3.45 24.63
CA HIS A 252 -12.18 -3.38 24.44
C HIS A 252 -12.90 -4.62 24.96
N SER A 253 -13.60 -5.40 24.13
CA SER A 253 -14.46 -6.49 24.63
C SER A 253 -13.88 -7.85 24.27
N GLY A 254 -13.68 -8.71 25.27
CA GLY A 254 -13.09 -10.02 25.07
C GLY A 254 -12.34 -10.48 26.31
N ALA A 255 -11.51 -11.50 26.20
CA ALA A 255 -10.48 -11.82 27.17
C ALA A 255 -9.11 -11.53 26.55
N ASP A 256 -8.66 -10.29 26.70
CA ASP A 256 -7.55 -9.74 25.94
C ASP A 256 -6.20 -10.00 26.61
N ARG A 257 -5.13 -10.01 25.81
CA ARG A 257 -3.74 -10.06 26.27
C ARG A 257 -3.01 -8.85 25.72
N ILE A 258 -2.60 -7.94 26.60
CA ILE A 258 -2.05 -6.64 26.22
C ILE A 258 -0.67 -6.46 26.85
N TRP A 259 0.33 -6.20 26.02
CA TRP A 259 1.69 -5.90 26.43
C TRP A 259 2.11 -4.53 25.90
N GLY A 260 2.39 -3.57 26.80
CA GLY A 260 2.93 -2.26 26.43
C GLY A 260 4.39 -2.35 25.94
N ASN A 261 5.11 -3.37 26.41
CA ASN A 261 6.54 -3.53 26.14
C ASN A 261 7.36 -2.37 26.72
N SER A 262 8.09 -1.59 25.92
CA SER A 262 9.04 -0.59 26.45
C SER A 262 8.58 0.84 26.19
N GLY A 263 8.41 1.61 27.27
CA GLY A 263 7.97 2.99 27.21
C GLY A 263 7.12 3.37 28.41
N ASP A 264 6.60 4.61 28.43
CA ASP A 264 5.59 5.00 29.42
C ASP A 264 4.19 4.78 28.81
N ASP A 265 3.61 3.59 29.01
CA ASP A 265 2.41 3.14 28.29
C ASP A 265 1.10 3.36 29.06
N GLU A 266 -0.01 3.51 28.33
CA GLU A 266 -1.38 3.45 28.86
C GLU A 266 -2.14 2.23 28.33
N LEU A 267 -2.46 1.28 29.22
CA LEU A 267 -3.17 0.05 28.88
C LEU A 267 -4.57 0.03 29.52
N TYR A 268 -5.56 -0.31 28.70
CA TYR A 268 -6.97 -0.38 29.05
C TYR A 268 -7.55 -1.72 28.58
N GLY A 269 -7.86 -2.64 29.50
CA GLY A 269 -8.43 -3.95 29.13
C GLY A 269 -9.84 -3.80 28.59
N GLY A 270 -10.73 -3.26 29.41
CA GLY A 270 -12.15 -3.14 29.09
C GLY A 270 -12.95 -4.30 29.68
N PRO A 271 -14.18 -4.54 29.20
CA PRO A 271 -15.00 -5.66 29.68
C PRO A 271 -14.39 -7.00 29.31
N GLY A 272 -13.99 -7.77 30.32
CA GLY A 272 -13.26 -8.99 30.02
C GLY A 272 -12.52 -9.62 31.17
N ALA A 273 -11.90 -10.76 30.90
CA ALA A 273 -10.93 -11.38 31.80
C ALA A 273 -9.52 -11.18 31.20
N ASP A 274 -9.02 -9.96 31.29
CA ASP A 274 -7.84 -9.57 30.51
C ASP A 274 -6.53 -9.76 31.30
N THR A 275 -5.44 -9.88 30.54
CA THR A 275 -4.06 -9.96 31.05
C THR A 275 -3.27 -8.78 30.51
N LEU A 276 -2.90 -7.84 31.39
CA LEU A 276 -2.19 -6.62 31.02
C LEU A 276 -0.79 -6.59 31.64
N SER A 277 0.21 -6.19 30.85
CA SER A 277 1.59 -5.96 31.31
C SER A 277 2.20 -4.76 30.59
N GLY A 278 2.38 -3.65 31.29
CA GLY A 278 3.04 -2.47 30.72
C GLY A 278 4.56 -2.61 30.52
N GLY A 279 5.22 -3.67 31.00
CA GLY A 279 6.67 -3.82 30.81
C GLY A 279 7.52 -2.71 31.48
N PRO A 280 8.77 -2.46 31.01
CA PRO A 280 9.64 -1.41 31.54
C PRO A 280 9.12 0.01 31.25
N GLY A 281 9.10 0.86 32.28
CA GLY A 281 8.71 2.27 32.18
C GLY A 281 7.71 2.67 33.26
N ARG A 282 7.11 3.85 33.15
CA ARG A 282 6.05 4.31 34.06
C ARG A 282 4.70 4.21 33.36
N ASN A 283 4.02 3.11 33.67
CA ASN A 283 2.82 2.71 32.96
C ASN A 283 1.54 2.98 33.76
N ILE A 284 0.46 3.25 33.04
CA ILE A 284 -0.91 3.28 33.54
C ILE A 284 -1.60 2.00 33.06
N VAL A 285 -2.09 1.17 33.98
CA VAL A 285 -2.76 -0.09 33.65
C VAL A 285 -4.14 -0.09 34.30
N ARG A 286 -5.19 -0.23 33.50
CA ARG A 286 -6.60 -0.22 33.95
C ARG A 286 -7.34 -1.46 33.44
N GLN A 287 -7.94 -2.17 34.40
CA GLN A 287 -8.88 -3.26 34.17
C GLN A 287 -10.23 -2.85 34.73
N ASP A 288 -11.29 -2.93 33.93
CA ASP A 288 -12.66 -2.61 34.32
C ASP A 288 -13.47 -3.86 34.72
#